data_AF-D3PFY9-F1
#
_entry.id   AF-D3PFY9-F1
#
_cell.length_a   1.000
_cell.length_b   1.000
_cell.length_c   1.000
_cell.angle_alpha   90.00
_cell.angle_beta   90.00
_cell.angle_gamma   90.00
#
_symmetry.space_group_name_H-M   'P 1'
#
loop_
_entity.id
_entity.type
_entity.pdbx_description
1 polymer ?
#
loop_
_entity_poly.entity_id
_entity_poly.type
_entity_poly.pdbx_seq_one_letter_code
_entity_poly.pdbx_strand_id
1 'polypeptide(L)' 'MAGKTQEELEMIKTTGFASFDTSKNKKVKGNQVGGVHVVMKRKYRQYMNRKGGFNRPLDYVH' A
#
# COMPACT_ATOMS: atom_id res chain seq x y z
N MET A 1 -22.25 -21.31 19.72
CA MET A 1 -21.68 -22.32 20.64
C MET A 1 -22.79 -23.25 21.15
N ALA A 2 -23.55 -23.86 20.25
CA ALA A 2 -24.59 -24.82 20.60
C ALA A 2 -24.20 -26.17 19.98
N GLY A 3 -24.16 -27.22 20.80
CA GLY A 3 -23.82 -28.58 20.38
C GLY A 3 -22.47 -29.15 20.87
N LYS A 4 -21.73 -28.43 21.73
CA LYS A 4 -20.52 -28.98 22.37
C LYS A 4 -20.85 -29.57 23.74
N THR A 5 -20.25 -30.70 24.09
CA THR A 5 -20.46 -31.34 25.39
C THR A 5 -19.82 -30.51 26.51
N GLN A 6 -20.24 -30.74 27.76
CA GLN A 6 -19.71 -30.02 28.93
C GLN A 6 -18.17 -30.16 29.04
N GLU A 7 -17.64 -31.35 28.75
CA GLU A 7 -16.19 -31.65 28.76
C GLU A 7 -15.43 -30.87 27.68
N GLU A 8 -16.00 -30.72 26.48
CA GLU A 8 -15.39 -29.92 25.41
C GLU A 8 -15.35 -28.43 25.76
N LEU A 9 -16.38 -27.92 26.44
CA LEU A 9 -16.40 -26.54 26.92
C LEU A 9 -15.37 -26.30 28.04
N GLU A 10 -15.16 -27.28 28.91
CA GLU A 10 -14.14 -27.24 29.96
C GLU A 10 -12.72 -27.35 29.39
N MET A 11 -12.52 -28.19 28.37
CA MET A 11 -11.27 -28.25 27.61
C MET A 11 -10.95 -26.94 26.90
N ILE A 12 -11.92 -26.28 26.25
CA ILE A 12 -11.71 -24.97 25.61
C ILE A 12 -11.34 -23.89 26.64
N LYS A 13 -11.98 -23.90 27.82
CA LYS A 13 -11.64 -23.01 28.93
C LYS A 13 -10.24 -23.27 29.48
N THR A 14 -9.85 -24.55 29.59
CA THR A 14 -8.55 -24.96 30.15
C THR A 14 -7.40 -24.68 29.17
N THR A 15 -7.62 -24.84 27.87
CA THR A 15 -6.61 -24.61 26.82
C THR A 15 -6.38 -23.11 26.58
N GLY A 16 -7.24 -22.22 27.10
CA GLY A 16 -7.05 -20.76 27.08
C GLY A 16 -7.27 -20.07 25.73
N PHE A 17 -7.57 -20.82 24.66
CA PHE A 17 -7.87 -20.28 23.33
C PHE A 17 -9.35 -20.47 23.01
N ALA A 18 -10.09 -19.36 22.94
CA ALA A 18 -11.54 -19.39 22.64
C ALA A 18 -11.84 -19.28 21.13
N SER A 19 -10.99 -18.60 20.35
CA SER A 19 -11.14 -18.41 18.91
C SER A 19 -9.84 -17.90 18.29
N PHE A 20 -9.67 -18.10 16.98
CA PHE A 20 -8.59 -17.50 16.19
C PHE A 20 -9.15 -16.38 15.31
N ASP A 21 -8.64 -15.16 15.50
CA ASP A 21 -8.95 -14.03 14.64
C ASP A 21 -7.92 -13.88 13.51
N THR A 22 -8.38 -13.43 12.35
CA THR A 22 -7.50 -13.06 11.22
C THR A 22 -7.37 -11.55 11.09
N SER A 23 -6.20 -11.07 10.65
CA SER A 23 -5.97 -9.68 10.24
C SER A 23 -6.18 -9.44 8.73
N LYS A 24 -6.56 -10.48 7.96
CA LYS A 24 -6.80 -10.37 6.52
C LYS A 24 -7.86 -9.30 6.24
N ASN A 25 -7.52 -8.33 5.39
CA ASN A 25 -8.36 -7.18 5.03
C ASN A 25 -8.79 -6.28 6.22
N LYS A 26 -8.15 -6.40 7.39
CA LYS A 26 -8.37 -5.50 8.53
C LYS A 26 -7.26 -4.46 8.61
N LYS A 27 -7.60 -3.20 8.85
CA LYS A 27 -6.62 -2.13 9.06
C LYS A 27 -5.96 -2.28 10.42
N VAL A 28 -4.64 -2.44 10.45
CA VAL A 28 -3.84 -2.52 11.69
C VAL A 28 -3.24 -1.15 11.98
N LYS A 29 -3.51 -0.60 13.18
CA LYS A 29 -2.95 0.69 13.63
C LYS A 29 -1.43 0.59 13.68
N GLY A 30 -0.74 1.53 13.03
CA GLY A 30 0.72 1.54 12.93
C GLY A 30 1.26 0.95 11.62
N ASN A 31 0.48 0.16 10.89
CA ASN A 31 0.88 -0.49 9.64
C ASN A 31 0.50 0.32 8.38
N GLN A 32 0.39 1.64 8.50
CA GLN A 32 0.03 2.54 7.38
C GLN A 32 1.22 3.26 6.76
N VAL A 33 2.43 3.06 7.30
CA VAL A 33 3.63 3.77 6.86
C VAL A 33 4.20 3.06 5.62
N GLY A 34 4.36 3.82 4.55
CA GLY A 34 5.01 3.39 3.32
C GLY A 34 5.63 4.60 2.63
N GLY A 35 6.70 4.37 1.87
CA GLY A 35 7.38 5.41 1.11
C GLY A 35 7.57 4.97 -0.34
N VAL A 36 7.52 5.93 -1.27
CA VAL A 36 7.82 5.69 -2.68
C VAL A 36 9.00 6.57 -3.07
N HIS A 37 10.03 5.96 -3.64
CA HIS A 37 11.17 6.70 -4.21
C HIS A 37 10.91 6.94 -5.71
N VAL A 38 10.54 8.19 -6.05
CA VAL A 38 10.28 8.59 -7.44
C VAL A 38 11.47 9.37 -7.97
N VAL A 39 12.20 8.80 -8.92
CA VAL A 39 13.26 9.49 -9.66
C VAL A 39 12.67 10.10 -10.92
N MET A 40 12.52 11.43 -10.95
CA MET A 40 12.15 12.13 -12.18
C MET A 40 13.37 12.26 -13.08
N LYS A 41 13.29 11.71 -14.31
CA LYS A 41 14.31 11.96 -15.33
C LYS A 41 14.33 13.45 -15.69
N ARG A 42 15.51 14.07 -15.69
CA ARG A 42 15.67 15.44 -16.19
C ARG A 42 15.32 15.47 -17.68
N LYS A 43 14.38 16.34 -18.05
CA LYS A 43 14.04 16.61 -19.45
C LYS A 43 14.82 17.84 -19.91
N TYR A 44 15.67 17.69 -20.92
CA TYR A 44 16.37 18.81 -21.52
C TYR A 44 15.45 19.56 -22.49
N ARG A 45 15.73 20.84 -22.69
CA ARG A 45 14.93 21.74 -23.53
C ARG A 45 15.78 22.16 -24.72
N GLN A 46 15.24 22.03 -25.93
CA GLN A 46 15.94 22.48 -27.12
C GLN A 46 15.70 23.98 -27.33
N TYR A 47 16.74 24.80 -27.21
CA TYR A 47 16.62 26.26 -27.38
C TYR A 47 16.87 26.73 -28.83
N MET A 48 17.81 26.11 -29.53
CA MET A 48 18.23 26.51 -30.88
C MET A 48 17.49 25.71 -31.96
N ASN A 49 17.28 26.34 -33.13
CA ASN A 49 16.66 25.73 -34.33
C ASN A 49 15.27 25.10 -34.08
N ARG A 50 14.45 25.77 -33.28
CA ARG A 50 13.10 25.30 -32.92
C ARG A 50 12.10 25.58 -34.04
N LYS A 51 11.30 24.58 -34.42
CA LYS A 51 10.12 24.76 -35.28
C LYS A 51 8.98 25.38 -34.46
N GLY A 52 8.89 26.70 -34.43
CA GLY A 52 7.80 27.40 -33.73
C GLY A 52 8.09 28.84 -33.31
N GLY A 53 9.32 29.32 -33.48
CA GLY A 53 9.69 30.70 -33.13
C GLY A 53 9.91 30.94 -31.63
N PHE A 54 10.28 32.18 -31.30
CA PHE A 54 10.86 32.56 -30.00
C PHE A 54 9.87 32.48 -28.82
N ASN A 55 8.57 32.69 -29.04
CA ASN A 55 7.53 32.76 -27.99
C ASN A 55 6.66 31.50 -27.83
N ARG A 56 7.14 30.33 -28.28
CA ARG A 56 6.45 29.04 -28.03
C ARG A 56 7.06 28.27 -26.85
N PRO A 57 6.34 27.31 -26.24
CA PRO A 57 6.90 26.38 -25.26
C PRO A 57 8.08 25.60 -25.86
N LEU A 58 9.16 25.42 -25.08
CA LEU A 58 10.35 24.68 -25.53
C LEU A 58 10.02 23.21 -25.68
N ASP A 59 10.40 22.62 -26.81
CA ASP A 59 10.24 21.20 -27.05
C ASP A 59 11.15 20.40 -26.11
N TYR A 60 10.64 19.27 -25.64
CA TYR A 60 11.46 18.32 -24.91
C TYR A 60 12.45 17.67 -25.88
N VAL A 61 13.73 17.67 -25.52
CA VAL A 61 14.72 16.82 -26.21
C VAL A 61 14.45 15.39 -25.75
N HIS A 62 14.00 14.54 -26.67
CA HIS A 62 13.88 13.10 -26.44
C HIS A 62 15.24 12.42 -26.58
#